data_AF-A0A2A5S338-F1
#
_entry.id   AF-A0A2A5S338-F1
#
_cell.length_a   1.000
_cell.length_b   1.000
_cell.length_c   1.000
_cell.angle_alpha   90.00
_cell.angle_beta   90.00
_cell.angle_gamma   90.00
#
_symmetry.space_group_name_H-M   'P 1'
#
loop_
_entity.id
_entity.type
_entity.pdbx_description
1 polymer ?
#
loop_
_entity_poly.entity_id
_entity_poly.type
_entity_poly.pdbx_seq_one_letter_code
_entity_poly.pdbx_strand_id
1 'polypeptide(L)'
;MSRTKTIFKEDILKAAQKFIVEKSVGELTARALSKYMNISTQPLYAEFTNMASLKKELFTNIYKELEEDIYNKKTHDDPIINISLNYINFACHNPQLFKTIYLEKHGDTDTSITEFSYHLFRQTIKDNPVYANLSDKKLNTLLTATWVISTGYANLIVSNVISNNQDDIIDFLKLTIKEILESR
;
A
#
# COMPACT_ATOMS: atom_id res chain seq x y z
N MET A 1 -27.42 -27.61 22.98
CA MET A 1 -27.37 -26.16 22.65
C MET A 1 -26.15 -25.92 21.79
N SER A 2 -26.30 -25.54 20.52
CA SER A 2 -25.15 -25.18 19.67
C SER A 2 -24.55 -23.88 20.20
N ARG A 3 -23.25 -23.86 20.50
CA ARG A 3 -22.53 -22.63 20.81
C ARG A 3 -22.75 -21.61 19.68
N THR A 4 -23.35 -20.47 20.00
CA THR A 4 -23.55 -19.37 19.05
C THR A 4 -22.17 -18.89 18.57
N LYS A 5 -21.98 -18.79 17.25
CA LYS A 5 -20.72 -18.30 16.66
C LYS A 5 -20.53 -16.83 17.08
N THR A 6 -19.46 -16.55 17.82
CA THR A 6 -19.16 -15.21 18.36
C THR A 6 -18.02 -14.51 17.62
N ILE A 7 -17.20 -15.25 16.87
CA ILE A 7 -16.06 -14.73 16.12
C ILE A 7 -16.31 -14.96 14.64
N PHE A 8 -16.32 -13.87 13.87
CA PHE A 8 -16.50 -13.90 12.42
C PHE A 8 -15.18 -13.61 11.71
N LYS A 9 -15.18 -13.89 10.41
CA LYS A 9 -14.05 -13.67 9.53
C LYS A 9 -13.55 -12.21 9.58
N GLU A 10 -14.46 -11.23 9.58
CA GLU A 10 -14.06 -9.82 9.65
C GLU A 10 -13.41 -9.46 10.99
N ASP A 11 -13.82 -10.07 12.10
CA ASP A 11 -13.19 -9.83 13.41
C ASP A 11 -11.74 -10.31 13.42
N ILE A 12 -11.49 -11.47 12.79
CA ILE A 12 -10.15 -12.04 12.64
C ILE A 12 -9.29 -11.14 11.75
N LEU A 13 -9.81 -10.67 10.62
CA LEU A 13 -9.08 -9.79 9.70
C LEU A 13 -8.75 -8.43 10.34
N LYS A 14 -9.71 -7.81 11.03
CA LYS A 14 -9.49 -6.57 11.79
C LYS A 14 -8.43 -6.75 12.88
N ALA A 15 -8.49 -7.85 13.62
CA ALA A 15 -7.48 -8.15 14.63
C ALA A 15 -6.10 -8.42 14.00
N ALA A 16 -6.05 -9.09 12.84
CA ALA A 16 -4.82 -9.36 12.13
C ALA A 16 -4.18 -8.07 11.59
N GLN A 17 -4.97 -7.13 11.04
CA GLN A 17 -4.49 -5.82 10.59
C GLN A 17 -3.86 -5.04 11.76
N LYS A 18 -4.53 -4.99 12.92
CA LYS A 18 -3.95 -4.37 14.13
C LYS A 18 -2.66 -5.07 14.57
N PHE A 19 -2.66 -6.40 14.56
CA PHE A 19 -1.50 -7.19 14.96
C PHE A 19 -0.27 -6.87 14.11
N ILE A 20 -0.41 -6.78 12.78
CA ILE A 20 0.75 -6.55 11.90
C ILE A 20 1.32 -5.14 12.00
N VAL A 21 0.48 -4.16 12.38
CA VAL A 21 0.90 -2.77 12.65
C VAL A 21 1.62 -2.67 13.99
N GLU A 22 1.11 -3.36 15.03
CA GLU A 22 1.71 -3.35 16.38
C GLU A 22 2.95 -4.23 16.50
N LYS A 23 3.07 -5.26 15.66
CA LYS A 23 4.15 -6.25 15.68
C LYS A 23 4.81 -6.34 14.31
N SER A 24 4.56 -7.41 13.58
CA SER A 24 5.07 -7.62 12.22
C SER A 24 4.27 -8.71 11.51
N VAL A 25 4.33 -8.72 10.19
CA VAL A 25 3.71 -9.77 9.36
C VAL A 25 4.42 -11.12 9.51
N GLY A 26 5.72 -11.09 9.82
CA GLY A 26 6.53 -12.28 10.10
C GLY A 26 6.07 -13.02 11.35
N GLU A 27 5.61 -12.30 12.37
CA GLU A 27 5.10 -12.87 13.62
C GLU A 27 3.65 -13.35 13.54
N LEU A 28 2.93 -13.03 12.46
CA LEU A 28 1.52 -13.37 12.28
C LEU A 28 1.36 -14.88 12.03
N THR A 29 1.22 -15.63 13.13
CA THR A 29 0.93 -17.06 13.18
C THR A 29 -0.42 -17.33 13.83
N ALA A 30 -1.01 -18.51 13.59
CA ALA A 30 -2.30 -18.88 14.17
C ALA A 30 -2.28 -18.77 15.70
N ARG A 31 -1.20 -19.25 16.35
CA ARG A 31 -1.05 -19.18 17.81
C ARG A 31 -0.91 -17.74 18.30
N ALA A 32 -0.10 -16.91 17.62
CA ALA A 32 0.12 -15.53 18.03
C ALA A 32 -1.15 -14.68 17.87
N LEU A 33 -1.86 -14.83 16.75
CA LEU A 33 -3.12 -14.12 16.51
C LEU A 33 -4.23 -14.58 17.46
N SER A 34 -4.36 -15.89 17.69
CA SER A 34 -5.37 -16.41 18.63
C SER A 34 -5.10 -15.93 20.06
N LYS A 35 -3.83 -15.89 20.49
CA LYS A 35 -3.44 -15.31 21.78
C LYS A 35 -3.77 -13.81 21.84
N TYR A 36 -3.51 -13.07 20.77
CA TYR A 36 -3.83 -11.64 20.67
C TYR A 36 -5.34 -11.38 20.80
N MET A 37 -6.15 -12.23 20.20
CA MET A 37 -7.63 -12.17 20.25
C MET A 37 -8.24 -12.83 21.50
N ASN A 38 -7.43 -13.43 22.39
CA ASN A 38 -7.87 -14.22 23.55
C ASN A 38 -8.85 -15.36 23.18
N ILE A 39 -8.52 -16.11 22.13
CA ILE A 39 -9.29 -17.27 21.65
C ILE A 39 -8.37 -18.50 21.47
N SER A 40 -8.95 -19.69 21.30
CA SER A 40 -8.21 -20.85 20.80
C SER A 40 -7.91 -20.69 19.30
N THR A 41 -7.10 -21.57 18.72
CA THR A 41 -6.84 -21.54 17.26
C THR A 41 -8.00 -22.05 16.42
N GLN A 42 -8.98 -22.72 17.03
CA GLN A 42 -10.08 -23.36 16.33
C GLN A 42 -10.97 -22.38 15.52
N PRO A 43 -11.36 -21.19 16.04
CA PRO A 43 -12.13 -20.22 15.27
C PRO A 43 -11.38 -19.68 14.05
N LEU A 44 -10.05 -19.56 14.10
CA LEU A 44 -9.25 -19.18 12.93
C LEU A 44 -9.40 -20.21 11.80
N TYR A 45 -9.23 -21.50 12.12
CA TYR A 45 -9.31 -22.58 11.14
C TYR A 45 -10.73 -22.91 10.69
N ALA A 46 -11.75 -22.41 11.39
CA ALA A 46 -13.13 -22.46 10.93
C ALA A 46 -13.40 -21.48 9.77
N GLU A 47 -12.68 -20.35 9.73
CA GLU A 47 -12.85 -19.31 8.70
C GLU A 47 -11.79 -19.35 7.60
N PHE A 48 -10.61 -19.92 7.87
CA PHE A 48 -9.47 -19.94 6.96
C PHE A 48 -8.84 -21.32 6.86
N THR A 49 -8.59 -21.79 5.64
CA THR A 49 -7.93 -23.08 5.38
C THR A 49 -6.54 -23.15 5.98
N ASN A 50 -5.80 -22.03 5.95
CA ASN A 50 -4.46 -21.92 6.55
C ASN A 50 -4.05 -20.44 6.72
N MET A 51 -2.91 -20.20 7.37
CA MET A 51 -2.38 -18.84 7.57
C MET A 51 -2.03 -18.11 6.27
N ALA A 52 -1.69 -18.83 5.19
CA ALA A 52 -1.43 -18.19 3.90
C ALA A 52 -2.72 -17.61 3.29
N SER A 53 -3.84 -18.32 3.39
CA SER A 53 -5.15 -17.82 2.95
C SER A 53 -5.62 -16.60 3.77
N LEU A 54 -5.38 -16.60 5.09
CA LEU A 54 -5.65 -15.45 5.95
C LEU A 54 -4.80 -14.24 5.56
N LYS A 55 -3.48 -14.41 5.40
CA LYS A 55 -2.58 -13.33 4.99
C LYS A 55 -2.96 -12.77 3.62
N LYS A 56 -3.24 -13.63 2.65
CA LYS A 56 -3.67 -13.20 1.31
C LYS A 56 -4.92 -12.32 1.37
N GLU A 57 -5.93 -12.75 2.12
CA GLU A 57 -7.17 -11.99 2.24
C GLU A 57 -7.00 -10.70 3.05
N LEU A 58 -6.20 -10.72 4.11
CA LEU A 58 -5.80 -9.54 4.86
C LEU A 58 -5.20 -8.47 3.95
N PHE A 59 -4.19 -8.83 3.15
CA PHE A 59 -3.56 -7.88 2.22
C PHE A 59 -4.49 -7.45 1.09
N THR A 60 -5.36 -8.35 0.61
CA THR A 60 -6.38 -7.98 -0.39
C THR A 60 -7.29 -6.87 0.15
N ASN A 61 -7.73 -6.98 1.41
CA ASN A 61 -8.57 -5.95 2.02
C ASN A 61 -7.80 -4.65 2.25
N ILE A 62 -6.56 -4.73 2.74
CA ILE A 62 -5.71 -3.55 2.94
C ILE A 62 -5.49 -2.81 1.61
N TYR A 63 -5.16 -3.53 0.53
CA TYR A 63 -4.94 -2.92 -0.78
C TYR A 63 -6.21 -2.29 -1.35
N LYS A 64 -7.36 -2.91 -1.13
CA LYS A 64 -8.65 -2.32 -1.49
C LYS A 64 -8.92 -1.02 -0.72
N GLU A 65 -8.72 -1.02 0.60
CA GLU A 65 -8.84 0.19 1.43
C GLU A 65 -7.89 1.30 0.97
N LEU A 66 -6.63 0.96 0.65
CA LEU A 66 -5.67 1.92 0.10
C LEU A 66 -6.15 2.49 -1.25
N GLU A 67 -6.62 1.65 -2.16
CA GLU A 67 -7.13 2.11 -3.45
C GLU A 67 -8.33 3.05 -3.29
N GLU A 68 -9.32 2.67 -2.47
CA GLU A 68 -10.58 3.40 -2.29
C GLU A 68 -10.41 4.70 -1.48
N ASP A 69 -9.69 4.66 -0.36
CA ASP A 69 -9.67 5.73 0.64
C ASP A 69 -8.43 6.64 0.55
N ILE A 70 -7.32 6.13 0.00
CA ILE A 70 -6.05 6.85 -0.08
C ILE A 70 -5.78 7.31 -1.50
N TYR A 71 -5.74 6.39 -2.46
CA TYR A 71 -5.24 6.67 -3.81
C TYR A 71 -6.27 7.24 -4.78
N ASN A 72 -7.56 7.17 -4.47
CA ASN A 72 -8.64 7.72 -5.29
C ASN A 72 -8.76 9.27 -5.22
N LYS A 73 -7.96 9.94 -4.37
CA LYS A 73 -8.03 11.41 -4.23
C LYS A 73 -7.41 12.10 -5.44
N LYS A 74 -8.17 13.00 -6.08
CA LYS A 74 -7.77 13.78 -7.26
C LYS A 74 -7.68 15.25 -6.89
N THR A 75 -6.46 15.74 -6.67
CA THR A 75 -6.16 17.11 -6.23
C THR A 75 -5.36 17.91 -7.28
N HIS A 76 -4.93 17.26 -8.34
CA HIS A 76 -4.19 17.82 -9.47
C HIS A 76 -4.72 17.20 -10.79
N ASP A 77 -4.54 17.88 -11.93
CA ASP A 77 -5.01 17.39 -13.23
C ASP A 77 -4.23 16.17 -13.73
N ASP A 78 -2.95 16.09 -13.35
CA ASP A 78 -2.08 14.97 -13.67
C ASP A 78 -2.31 13.77 -12.72
N PRO A 79 -2.70 12.58 -13.24
CA PRO A 79 -2.95 11.40 -12.44
C PRO A 79 -1.71 10.82 -11.74
N ILE A 80 -0.50 10.96 -12.32
CA ILE A 80 0.73 10.50 -11.68
C ILE A 80 1.04 11.37 -10.46
N ILE A 81 0.85 12.69 -10.58
CA ILE A 81 1.02 13.62 -9.45
C ILE A 81 0.03 13.29 -8.33
N ASN A 82 -1.23 12.98 -8.65
CA ASN A 82 -2.20 12.56 -7.64
C ASN A 82 -1.73 11.32 -6.86
N ILE A 83 -1.32 10.24 -7.56
CA ILE A 83 -0.83 9.04 -6.87
C ILE A 83 0.39 9.37 -6.00
N SER A 84 1.35 10.14 -6.51
CA SER A 84 2.56 10.52 -5.77
C SER A 84 2.23 11.29 -4.49
N LEU A 85 1.33 12.28 -4.57
CA LEU A 85 0.90 13.05 -3.39
C LEU A 85 0.12 12.17 -2.40
N ASN A 86 -0.74 11.28 -2.88
CA ASN A 86 -1.48 10.33 -2.04
C ASN A 86 -0.52 9.37 -1.32
N TYR A 87 0.52 8.89 -2.00
CA TYR A 87 1.57 8.06 -1.42
C TYR A 87 2.33 8.79 -0.31
N ILE A 88 2.80 10.03 -0.58
CA ILE A 88 3.52 10.85 0.41
C ILE A 88 2.64 11.11 1.63
N ASN A 89 1.39 11.51 1.40
CA ASN A 89 0.43 11.75 2.49
C ASN A 89 0.16 10.50 3.31
N PHE A 90 0.02 9.34 2.67
CA PHE A 90 -0.15 8.06 3.36
C PHE A 90 1.03 7.74 4.26
N ALA A 91 2.26 7.85 3.73
CA ALA A 91 3.48 7.62 4.48
C ALA A 91 3.61 8.55 5.69
N CYS A 92 3.24 9.83 5.55
CA CYS A 92 3.34 10.82 6.62
C CYS A 92 2.27 10.64 7.71
N HIS A 93 1.02 10.34 7.34
CA HIS A 93 -0.09 10.27 8.29
C HIS A 93 -0.30 8.88 8.89
N ASN A 94 0.16 7.82 8.21
CA ASN A 94 0.01 6.42 8.66
C ASN A 94 1.36 5.69 8.66
N PRO A 95 2.40 6.21 9.35
CA PRO A 95 3.78 5.74 9.21
C PRO A 95 3.97 4.27 9.62
N GLN A 96 3.22 3.79 10.61
CA GLN A 96 3.31 2.39 11.05
C GLN A 96 2.77 1.44 9.97
N LEU A 97 1.57 1.71 9.46
CA LEU A 97 0.97 0.90 8.39
C LEU A 97 1.79 1.01 7.10
N PHE A 98 2.28 2.21 6.76
CA PHE A 98 3.19 2.41 5.63
C PHE A 98 4.44 1.55 5.76
N LYS A 99 5.11 1.57 6.92
CA LYS A 99 6.28 0.73 7.19
C LYS A 99 5.93 -0.74 7.05
N THR A 100 4.82 -1.19 7.64
CA THR A 100 4.37 -2.57 7.53
C THR A 100 4.20 -2.97 6.06
N ILE A 101 3.54 -2.16 5.24
CA ILE A 101 3.21 -2.54 3.85
C ILE A 101 4.40 -2.40 2.89
N TYR A 102 5.16 -1.31 2.99
CA TYR A 102 6.16 -0.93 1.97
C TYR A 102 7.60 -1.21 2.38
N LEU A 103 7.91 -1.30 3.68
CA LEU A 103 9.29 -1.41 4.17
C LEU A 103 9.60 -2.77 4.79
N GLU A 104 8.61 -3.46 5.36
CA GLU A 104 8.80 -4.81 5.88
C GLU A 104 8.77 -5.84 4.75
N LYS A 105 9.81 -6.67 4.65
CA LYS A 105 9.78 -7.85 3.78
C LYS A 105 8.83 -8.89 4.35
N HIS A 106 7.83 -9.28 3.59
CA HIS A 106 6.86 -10.31 3.95
C HIS A 106 7.26 -11.70 3.45
N GLY A 107 8.55 -12.02 3.55
CA GLY A 107 9.18 -13.21 2.98
C GLY A 107 9.95 -12.89 1.69
N ASP A 108 10.86 -13.77 1.30
CA ASP A 108 11.80 -13.54 0.18
C ASP A 108 11.13 -13.52 -1.20
N THR A 109 9.89 -13.98 -1.29
CA THR A 109 9.13 -14.11 -2.54
C THR A 109 7.88 -13.23 -2.58
N ASP A 110 7.64 -12.37 -1.58
CA ASP A 110 6.43 -11.53 -1.58
C ASP A 110 6.60 -10.34 -2.53
N THR A 111 5.90 -10.41 -3.66
CA THR A 111 5.83 -9.38 -4.70
C THR A 111 4.52 -8.60 -4.67
N SER A 112 3.64 -8.88 -3.71
CA SER A 112 2.25 -8.40 -3.74
C SER A 112 2.13 -6.87 -3.71
N ILE A 113 3.01 -6.19 -2.97
CA ILE A 113 3.02 -4.72 -2.92
C ILE A 113 3.50 -4.10 -4.22
N THR A 114 4.48 -4.72 -4.88
CA THR A 114 5.00 -4.29 -6.18
C THR A 114 3.93 -4.49 -7.26
N GLU A 115 3.25 -5.63 -7.24
CA GLU A 115 2.13 -5.94 -8.14
C GLU A 115 0.95 -4.96 -7.94
N PHE A 116 0.57 -4.70 -6.69
CA PHE A 116 -0.46 -3.71 -6.35
C PHE A 116 -0.08 -2.32 -6.88
N SER A 117 1.14 -1.86 -6.56
CA SER A 117 1.60 -0.51 -6.95
C SER A 117 1.66 -0.35 -8.48
N TYR A 118 2.11 -1.39 -9.19
CA TYR A 118 2.12 -1.42 -10.65
C TYR A 118 0.70 -1.38 -11.23
N HIS A 119 -0.20 -2.22 -10.72
CA HIS A 119 -1.58 -2.26 -11.17
C HIS A 119 -2.29 -0.93 -10.93
N LEU A 120 -2.18 -0.37 -9.73
CA LEU A 120 -2.73 0.93 -9.36
C LEU A 120 -2.25 2.04 -10.31
N PHE A 121 -0.93 2.09 -10.54
CA PHE A 121 -0.34 3.07 -11.44
C PHE A 121 -0.90 2.95 -12.86
N ARG A 122 -0.90 1.73 -13.43
CA ARG A 122 -1.43 1.47 -14.78
C ARG A 122 -2.91 1.81 -14.90
N GLN A 123 -3.73 1.44 -13.91
CA GLN A 123 -5.15 1.78 -13.91
C GLN A 123 -5.39 3.28 -13.86
N THR A 124 -4.57 4.01 -13.11
CA THR A 124 -4.76 5.46 -12.90
C THR A 124 -4.43 6.27 -14.14
N ILE A 125 -3.48 5.82 -14.97
CA ILE A 125 -3.06 6.54 -16.17
C ILE A 125 -3.73 6.04 -17.46
N LYS A 126 -4.45 4.90 -17.43
CA LYS A 126 -4.93 4.19 -18.64
C LYS A 126 -5.75 5.07 -19.59
N ASP A 127 -6.57 5.95 -19.03
CA ASP A 127 -7.50 6.80 -19.79
C ASP A 127 -6.91 8.19 -20.08
N ASN A 128 -5.68 8.46 -19.64
CA ASN A 128 -5.03 9.75 -19.88
C ASN A 128 -4.31 9.73 -21.24
N PRO A 129 -4.65 10.64 -22.18
CA PRO A 129 -4.11 10.62 -23.53
C PRO A 129 -2.59 10.86 -23.59
N VAL A 130 -2.00 11.52 -22.59
CA VAL A 130 -0.55 11.72 -22.48
C VAL A 130 0.18 10.39 -22.27
N TYR A 131 -0.44 9.48 -21.52
CA TYR A 131 0.20 8.25 -21.05
C TYR A 131 -0.25 6.99 -21.80
N ALA A 132 -1.45 6.99 -22.39
CA ALA A 132 -2.09 5.81 -22.98
C ALA A 132 -1.28 5.13 -24.10
N ASN A 133 -0.46 5.90 -24.83
CA ASN A 133 0.31 5.40 -25.98
C ASN A 133 1.81 5.23 -25.69
N LEU A 134 2.23 5.33 -24.43
CA LEU A 134 3.63 5.14 -24.05
C LEU A 134 4.01 3.66 -24.05
N SER A 135 5.28 3.39 -24.36
CA SER A 135 5.82 2.03 -24.26
C SER A 135 5.89 1.57 -22.80
N ASP A 136 5.79 0.26 -22.56
CA ASP A 136 5.95 -0.30 -21.21
C ASP A 136 7.26 0.12 -20.54
N LYS A 137 8.34 0.28 -21.33
CA LYS A 137 9.61 0.81 -20.84
C LYS A 137 9.45 2.22 -20.25
N LYS A 138 8.81 3.14 -20.98
CA LYS A 138 8.56 4.52 -20.49
C LYS A 138 7.63 4.51 -19.27
N LEU A 139 6.59 3.69 -19.27
CA LEU A 139 5.68 3.57 -18.13
C LEU A 139 6.40 3.05 -16.88
N ASN A 140 7.28 2.05 -17.02
CA ASN A 140 8.10 1.54 -15.93
C ASN A 140 9.10 2.60 -15.41
N THR A 141 9.68 3.41 -16.30
CA THR A 141 10.55 4.52 -15.91
C THR A 141 9.77 5.59 -15.13
N LEU A 142 8.57 5.96 -15.59
CA LEU A 142 7.70 6.91 -14.89
C LEU A 142 7.32 6.39 -13.50
N LEU A 143 6.84 5.15 -13.39
CA LEU A 143 6.50 4.54 -12.12
C LEU A 143 7.70 4.53 -11.18
N THR A 144 8.85 4.03 -11.64
CA THR A 144 10.05 3.92 -10.81
C THR A 144 10.54 5.28 -10.32
N ALA A 145 10.68 6.25 -11.23
CA ALA A 145 11.18 7.58 -10.89
C ALA A 145 10.25 8.30 -9.91
N THR A 146 8.95 8.32 -10.20
CA THR A 146 7.98 9.00 -9.33
C THR A 146 7.82 8.30 -7.99
N TRP A 147 7.94 6.97 -7.93
CA TRP A 147 7.92 6.24 -6.66
C TRP A 147 9.16 6.51 -5.81
N VAL A 148 10.36 6.55 -6.42
CA VAL A 148 11.61 6.91 -5.72
C VAL A 148 11.53 8.34 -5.17
N ILE A 149 11.06 9.30 -5.98
CA ILE A 149 10.86 10.69 -5.55
C ILE A 149 9.87 10.76 -4.39
N SER A 150 8.71 10.11 -4.53
CA SER A 150 7.67 10.13 -3.49
C SER A 150 8.17 9.51 -2.19
N THR A 151 8.95 8.42 -2.27
CA THR A 151 9.58 7.78 -1.10
C THR A 151 10.64 8.67 -0.46
N GLY A 152 11.43 9.38 -1.27
CA GLY A 152 12.41 10.36 -0.79
C GLY A 152 11.74 11.49 -0.01
N TYR A 153 10.74 12.15 -0.61
CA TYR A 153 9.97 13.20 0.05
C TYR A 153 9.31 12.70 1.34
N ALA A 154 8.61 11.57 1.28
CA ALA A 154 7.97 11.00 2.46
C ALA A 154 8.94 10.80 3.63
N ASN A 155 10.09 10.17 3.37
CA ASN A 155 11.08 9.92 4.43
C ASN A 155 11.71 11.21 4.97
N LEU A 156 12.01 12.18 4.10
CA LEU A 156 12.60 13.46 4.51
C LEU A 156 11.60 14.31 5.31
N ILE A 157 10.31 14.30 4.93
CA ILE A 157 9.23 14.98 5.65
C ILE A 157 9.00 14.34 7.02
N VAL A 158 8.84 13.01 7.08
CA VAL A 158 8.64 12.28 8.35
C VAL A 158 9.82 12.47 9.30
N SER A 159 11.04 12.61 8.76
CA SER A 159 12.24 12.88 9.53
C SER A 159 12.43 14.36 9.92
N ASN A 160 11.48 15.24 9.56
CA ASN A 160 11.55 16.69 9.75
C ASN A 160 12.80 17.36 9.14
N VAL A 161 13.38 16.75 8.09
CA VAL A 161 14.54 17.33 7.37
C VAL A 161 14.09 18.42 6.42
N ILE A 162 12.90 18.26 5.83
CA ILE A 162 12.26 19.24 4.95
C ILE A 162 10.80 19.46 5.39
N SER A 163 10.25 20.63 5.05
CA SER A 163 8.82 20.91 5.23
C SER A 163 7.98 20.18 4.19
N ASN A 164 6.73 19.84 4.54
CA ASN A 164 5.75 19.33 3.60
C ASN A 164 5.17 20.47 2.73
N ASN A 165 5.99 21.00 1.81
CA ASN A 165 5.55 21.98 0.81
C ASN A 165 5.05 21.24 -0.44
N GLN A 166 3.74 21.25 -0.63
CA GLN A 166 3.12 20.54 -1.75
C GLN A 166 3.50 21.12 -3.12
N ASP A 167 3.72 22.45 -3.22
CA ASP A 167 4.07 23.09 -4.48
C ASP A 167 5.46 22.64 -4.95
N ASP A 168 6.44 22.60 -4.04
CA ASP A 168 7.80 22.11 -4.35
C ASP A 168 7.79 20.64 -4.81
N ILE A 169 6.97 19.80 -4.17
CA ILE A 169 6.81 18.39 -4.55
C ILE A 169 6.21 18.28 -5.96
N ILE A 170 5.16 19.04 -6.24
CA ILE A 170 4.49 19.05 -7.54
C ILE A 170 5.45 19.51 -8.63
N ASP A 171 6.22 20.58 -8.40
CA ASP A 171 7.15 21.11 -9.40
C ASP A 171 8.26 20.10 -9.71
N PHE A 172 8.81 19.43 -8.70
CA PHE A 172 9.83 18.40 -8.91
C PHE A 172 9.28 17.17 -9.67
N LEU A 173 8.04 16.76 -9.37
CA LEU A 173 7.36 15.69 -10.10
C LEU A 173 7.10 16.10 -11.55
N LYS A 174 6.61 17.32 -11.81
CA LYS A 174 6.38 17.85 -13.17
C LYS A 174 7.65 17.85 -14.00
N LEU A 175 8.76 18.35 -13.43
CA LEU A 175 10.06 18.36 -14.10
C LEU A 175 10.50 16.94 -14.46
N THR A 176 10.38 16.00 -13.52
CA THR A 176 10.76 14.60 -13.73
C THR A 176 9.90 13.92 -14.79
N ILE A 177 8.57 14.08 -14.72
CA ILE A 177 7.64 13.50 -15.69
C ILE A 177 7.96 14.04 -17.09
N LYS A 178 8.13 15.36 -17.22
CA LYS A 178 8.47 16.00 -18.50
C LYS A 178 9.75 15.42 -19.10
N GLU A 179 10.83 15.33 -18.32
CA GLU A 179 12.11 14.80 -18.78
C GLU A 179 11.98 13.35 -19.28
N ILE A 180 11.23 12.51 -18.58
CA ILE A 180 11.00 11.12 -18.98
C ILE A 180 10.17 11.04 -20.26
N LEU A 181 9.15 11.89 -20.41
CA LEU A 181 8.34 11.94 -21.63
C LEU A 181 9.17 12.36 -22.85
N GLU A 182 10.06 13.34 -22.68
CA GLU A 182 10.94 13.87 -23.73
C GLU A 182 12.16 12.97 -24.02
N SER A 183 12.53 12.09 -23.09
CA SER A 183 13.62 11.13 -23.28
C SER A 183 13.38 10.19 -24.47
N ARG A 184 14.45 9.88 -25.22
CA ARG A 184 14.43 9.05 -26.43
C ARG A 184 14.33 7.55 -26.13
#